data_AF-A0A8C9UM49-F1
#
_entry.id   AF-A0A8C9UM49-F1
#
_cell.length_a   1.000
_cell.length_b   1.000
_cell.length_c   1.000
_cell.angle_alpha   90.00
_cell.angle_beta   90.00
_cell.angle_gamma   90.00
#
_symmetry.space_group_name_H-M   'P 1'
#
loop_
_entity.id
_entity.type
_entity.pdbx_description
1 polymer ?
#
loop_
_entity_poly.entity_id
_entity_poly.type
_entity_poly.pdbx_seq_one_letter_code
_entity_poly.pdbx_strand_id
1 'polypeptide(L)'
;MLNFDVDFPQRARANEEVTLKLKVLTELRECMVIKTHLQSNPQIEGPFNYRYTRCLCEDTPVTFFWDFQTNSKYKCMVDIINEKNICIEDISVVPNEANRYYTVRTLFIG
;
A
#
# COMPACT_ATOMS: atom_id res chain seq x y z
N MET A 1 -16.04 -1.72 2.37
CA MET A 1 -15.06 -2.07 1.29
C MET A 1 -13.70 -1.44 1.63
N LEU A 2 -12.57 -1.88 1.03
CA LEU A 2 -11.30 -1.14 1.14
C LEU A 2 -11.27 0.00 0.13
N ASN A 3 -10.90 1.19 0.60
CA ASN A 3 -10.75 2.39 -0.20
C ASN A 3 -9.28 2.83 -0.18
N PHE A 4 -8.74 3.13 -1.36
CA PHE A 4 -7.34 3.50 -1.55
C PHE A 4 -7.26 4.92 -2.09
N ASP A 5 -6.49 5.76 -1.41
CA ASP A 5 -6.10 7.07 -1.90
C ASP A 5 -4.58 7.06 -2.11
N VAL A 6 -4.17 7.11 -3.37
CA VAL A 6 -2.76 7.12 -3.78
C VAL A 6 -2.43 8.50 -4.29
N ASP A 7 -1.63 9.21 -3.50
CA ASP A 7 -1.05 10.49 -3.86
C ASP A 7 0.40 10.27 -4.29
N PHE A 8 0.66 10.53 -5.57
CA PHE A 8 1.96 10.42 -6.19
C PHE A 8 2.01 11.23 -7.48
N PRO A 9 3.06 12.04 -7.72
CA PRO A 9 3.17 12.80 -8.96
C PRO A 9 3.36 11.86 -10.15
N GLN A 10 2.69 12.16 -11.27
CA GLN A 10 2.80 11.35 -12.49
C GLN A 10 4.09 11.63 -13.28
N ARG A 11 4.79 12.72 -12.97
CA ARG A 11 6.02 13.15 -13.64
C ARG A 11 7.05 13.59 -12.59
N ALA A 12 8.30 13.22 -12.82
CA ALA A 12 9.44 13.65 -12.01
C ALA A 12 10.65 13.89 -12.94
N ARG A 13 11.63 14.65 -12.47
CA ARG A 13 12.91 14.82 -13.17
C ARG A 13 13.85 13.67 -12.85
N ALA A 14 14.82 13.44 -13.73
CA ALA A 14 15.89 12.50 -13.42
C ALA A 14 16.59 12.91 -12.12
N ASN A 15 16.79 11.96 -11.21
CA ASN A 15 17.35 12.15 -9.87
C ASN A 15 16.46 12.92 -8.88
N GLU A 16 15.19 13.21 -9.21
CA GLU A 16 14.23 13.75 -8.24
C GLU A 16 13.65 12.63 -7.37
N GLU A 17 13.88 12.69 -6.06
CA GLU A 17 13.30 11.74 -5.11
C GLU A 17 11.81 11.99 -4.96
N VAL A 18 11.01 10.96 -5.22
CA VAL A 18 9.55 11.05 -5.17
C VAL A 18 9.02 10.19 -4.04
N THR A 19 8.16 10.77 -3.21
CA THR A 19 7.45 10.07 -2.14
C THR A 19 6.07 9.62 -2.59
N LEU A 20 5.85 8.31 -2.61
CA LEU A 20 4.52 7.71 -2.74
C LEU A 20 3.81 7.69 -1.41
N LYS A 21 2.62 8.27 -1.37
CA LYS A 21 1.73 8.24 -0.22
C LYS A 21 0.52 7.36 -0.54
N LEU A 22 0.39 6.24 0.16
CA LEU A 22 -0.78 5.36 0.10
C LEU A 22 -1.57 5.50 1.39
N LYS A 23 -2.74 6.13 1.32
CA LYS A 23 -3.71 6.13 2.41
C LYS A 23 -4.72 5.01 2.17
N VAL A 24 -4.90 4.16 3.18
CA VAL A 24 -5.86 3.05 3.15
C VAL A 24 -6.89 3.30 4.24
N LEU A 25 -8.16 3.20 3.87
CA LEU A 25 -9.30 3.29 4.76
C LEU A 25 -10.29 2.16 4.48
N THR A 26 -11.13 1.85 5.47
CA THR A 26 -12.14 0.79 5.36
C THR A 26 -13.47 1.28 5.90
N GLU A 27 -14.55 0.72 5.36
CA GLU A 27 -15.91 0.87 5.90
C GLU A 27 -16.34 -0.38 6.70
N LEU A 28 -15.43 -1.33 6.91
CA LEU A 28 -15.70 -2.49 7.76
C LEU A 28 -15.61 -2.09 9.22
N ARG A 29 -16.64 -2.45 9.99
CA ARG A 29 -16.69 -2.21 11.43
C ARG A 29 -15.60 -2.95 12.19
N GLU A 30 -15.25 -4.14 11.72
CA GLU A 30 -14.19 -4.97 12.30
C GLU A 30 -12.83 -4.62 11.72
N CYS A 31 -11.80 -4.64 12.55
CA CYS A 31 -10.43 -4.38 12.12
C CYS A 31 -9.86 -5.52 11.28
N MET A 32 -8.87 -5.20 10.45
CA MET A 32 -8.16 -6.13 9.56
C MET A 32 -6.66 -5.96 9.68
N VAL A 33 -5.92 -7.05 9.55
CA VAL A 33 -4.47 -6.97 9.35
C VAL A 33 -4.18 -6.82 7.87
N ILE A 34 -3.63 -5.68 7.48
CA ILE A 34 -3.26 -5.41 6.09
C ILE A 34 -1.76 -5.44 5.92
N LYS A 35 -1.33 -5.96 4.77
CA LYS A 35 0.05 -5.97 4.30
C LYS A 35 0.14 -5.30 2.95
N THR A 36 1.02 -4.32 2.82
CA THR A 36 1.18 -3.56 1.58
C THR A 36 2.63 -3.55 1.09
N HIS A 37 2.78 -3.56 -0.23
CA HIS A 37 4.06 -3.51 -0.91
C HIS A 37 3.88 -2.97 -2.34
N LEU A 38 4.98 -2.52 -2.95
CA LEU A 38 5.01 -2.15 -4.36
C LEU A 38 5.50 -3.33 -5.21
N GLN A 39 5.00 -3.43 -6.43
CA GLN A 39 5.42 -4.43 -7.41
C GLN A 39 5.68 -3.77 -8.76
N SER A 40 6.87 -4.00 -9.32
CA SER A 40 7.25 -3.54 -10.66
C SER A 40 7.92 -4.67 -11.45
N ASN A 41 8.00 -4.49 -12.77
CA ASN A 41 8.86 -5.29 -13.63
C ASN A 41 9.53 -4.35 -14.66
N PRO A 42 10.87 -4.18 -14.64
CA PRO A 42 11.85 -4.85 -13.77
C PRO A 42 11.70 -4.46 -12.29
N GLN A 43 12.31 -5.25 -11.39
CA GLN A 43 12.38 -4.90 -9.97
C GLN A 43 13.19 -3.62 -9.79
N ILE A 44 12.68 -2.71 -8.94
CA ILE A 44 13.35 -1.47 -8.56
C ILE A 44 14.03 -1.74 -7.22
N GLU A 45 15.31 -1.39 -7.09
CA GLU A 45 16.06 -1.60 -5.86
C GLU A 45 15.74 -0.53 -4.80
N GLY A 46 16.25 -0.74 -3.58
CA GLY A 46 16.14 0.23 -2.50
C GLY A 46 14.78 0.28 -1.82
N PRO A 47 14.34 1.45 -1.32
CA PRO A 47 13.14 1.59 -0.49
C PRO A 47 11.84 1.14 -1.17
N PHE A 48 11.82 1.06 -2.50
CA PHE A 48 10.68 0.51 -3.27
C PHE A 48 10.24 -0.88 -2.75
N ASN A 49 11.18 -1.69 -2.26
CA ASN A 49 10.91 -3.05 -1.80
C ASN A 49 10.36 -3.14 -0.37
N TYR A 50 10.15 -2.01 0.31
CA TYR A 50 9.59 -2.01 1.65
C TYR A 50 8.20 -2.63 1.68
N ARG A 51 7.98 -3.42 2.74
CA ARG A 51 6.72 -4.09 3.04
C ARG A 51 6.25 -3.62 4.39
N TYR A 52 5.01 -3.16 4.46
CA TYR A 52 4.41 -2.71 5.71
C TYR A 52 3.28 -3.63 6.10
N THR A 53 3.17 -3.92 7.40
CA THR A 53 2.02 -4.61 8.00
C THR A 53 1.43 -3.71 9.09
N ARG A 54 0.12 -3.47 9.04
CA ARG A 54 -0.60 -2.65 10.03
C ARG A 54 -1.99 -3.21 10.28
N CYS A 55 -2.52 -2.91 11.46
CA CYS A 55 -3.94 -3.04 11.73
C CYS A 55 -4.68 -1.85 11.10
N LEU A 56 -5.77 -2.12 10.39
CA LEU A 56 -6.66 -1.13 9.78
C LEU A 56 -8.05 -1.28 10.39
N CYS A 57 -8.60 -0.19 10.91
CA CYS A 57 -9.95 -0.10 11.46
C CYS A 57 -10.70 1.08 10.81
N GLU A 58 -12.02 1.11 10.90
CA GLU A 58 -12.87 2.17 10.30
C GLU A 58 -12.49 3.58 10.77
N ASP A 59 -12.20 3.73 12.06
CA ASP A 59 -11.85 4.99 12.72
C ASP A 59 -10.35 5.34 12.64
N THR A 60 -9.53 4.37 12.25
CA THR A 60 -8.07 4.45 12.30
C THR A 60 -7.48 4.16 10.91
N PRO A 61 -7.61 5.11 9.96
CA PRO A 61 -7.01 4.97 8.64
C PRO A 61 -5.48 5.01 8.74
N VAL A 62 -4.80 4.28 7.87
CA VAL A 62 -3.34 4.20 7.86
C VAL A 62 -2.77 4.80 6.58
N THR A 63 -1.59 5.41 6.71
CA THR A 63 -0.86 5.99 5.58
C THR A 63 0.55 5.38 5.52
N PHE A 64 0.96 4.97 4.33
CA PHE A 64 2.26 4.37 4.05
C PHE A 64 3.03 5.24 3.07
N PHE A 65 4.36 5.20 3.20
CA PHE A 65 5.28 6.01 2.41
C PHE A 65 6.36 5.14 1.77
N TRP A 66 6.70 5.43 0.51
CA TRP A 66 7.86 4.88 -0.17
C TRP A 66 8.57 5.98 -0.93
N ASP A 67 9.87 6.10 -0.72
CA ASP A 67 10.71 7.07 -1.44
C ASP A 67 11.53 6.31 -2.49
N PHE A 68 11.24 6.54 -3.78
CA PHE A 68 11.93 5.85 -4.87
C PHE A 68 11.89 6.65 -6.17
N GLN A 69 12.72 6.23 -7.12
CA GLN A 69 12.73 6.77 -8.48
C GLN A 69 12.57 5.63 -9.47
N THR A 70 11.67 5.79 -10.45
CA THR A 70 11.49 4.80 -11.50
C THR A 70 10.88 5.36 -12.77
N ASN A 71 11.27 4.76 -13.90
CA ASN A 71 10.64 4.95 -15.21
C ASN A 71 9.61 3.86 -15.56
N SER A 72 9.34 2.97 -14.61
CA SER A 72 8.52 1.77 -14.85
C SER A 72 7.13 1.90 -14.27
N LYS A 73 6.19 1.17 -14.86
CA LYS A 73 4.88 0.93 -14.24
C LYS A 73 5.08 0.13 -12.96
N TYR A 74 4.29 0.45 -11.95
CA TYR A 74 4.26 -0.29 -10.70
C TYR A 74 2.82 -0.45 -10.20
N LYS A 75 2.64 -1.41 -9.29
CA LYS A 75 1.39 -1.70 -8.61
C LYS A 75 1.56 -1.44 -7.13
N CYS A 76 0.60 -0.76 -6.51
CA CYS A 76 0.47 -0.74 -5.06
C CYS A 76 -0.43 -1.92 -4.68
N MET A 77 0.11 -2.89 -3.96
CA MET A 77 -0.60 -4.09 -3.52
C MET A 77 -1.04 -3.91 -2.05
N VAL A 78 -2.26 -4.31 -1.72
CA VAL A 78 -2.75 -4.40 -0.35
C VAL A 78 -3.45 -5.73 -0.16
N ASP A 79 -2.88 -6.55 0.72
CA ASP A 79 -3.38 -7.87 1.08
C ASP A 79 -3.96 -7.82 2.49
N ILE A 80 -5.12 -8.43 2.70
CA ILE A 80 -5.69 -8.70 4.02
C ILE A 80 -5.22 -10.10 4.41
N ILE A 81 -4.49 -10.20 5.52
CA ILE A 81 -3.83 -11.44 5.96
C ILE A 81 -4.26 -11.82 7.37
N ASN A 82 -4.05 -13.09 7.72
CA ASN A 82 -4.22 -13.58 9.08
C ASN A 82 -2.85 -13.65 9.76
N GLU A 83 -2.40 -12.53 10.32
CA GLU A 83 -1.13 -12.41 11.06
C GLU A 83 -1.41 -11.90 12.48
N LYS A 84 -0.84 -12.57 13.49
CA LYS A 84 -1.05 -12.27 14.91
C LYS A 84 -0.13 -11.17 15.41
N ASN A 85 -0.44 -10.60 16.57
CA ASN A 85 0.26 -9.53 17.26
C ASN A 85 0.33 -8.20 16.49
N ILE A 86 -0.66 -7.95 15.61
CA ILE A 86 -0.74 -6.71 14.82
C ILE A 86 -1.92 -5.84 15.27
N CYS A 87 -3.11 -6.43 15.37
CA CYS A 87 -4.29 -5.76 15.93
C CYS A 87 -4.38 -5.98 17.45
N ILE A 88 -5.08 -5.09 18.14
CA ILE A 88 -5.33 -5.22 19.58
C ILE A 88 -6.05 -6.54 19.85
N GLU A 89 -5.61 -7.28 20.87
CA GLU A 89 -6.19 -8.56 21.29
C GLU A 89 -6.21 -9.66 20.20
N ASP A 90 -5.46 -9.49 19.11
CA ASP A 90 -5.49 -10.38 17.93
C ASP A 90 -6.88 -10.52 17.27
N ILE A 91 -7.78 -9.56 17.52
CA ILE A 91 -9.12 -9.56 16.93
C ILE A 91 -9.02 -8.87 15.56
N SER A 92 -9.16 -9.66 14.50
CA SER A 92 -9.23 -9.16 13.12
C SER A 92 -10.00 -10.11 12.22
N VAL A 93 -10.51 -9.59 11.10
CA VAL A 93 -11.29 -10.35 10.12
C VAL A 93 -10.60 -10.42 8.76
N VAL A 94 -10.96 -11.44 7.98
CA VAL A 94 -10.59 -11.55 6.56
C VAL A 94 -11.89 -11.71 5.76
N PRO A 95 -12.22 -10.79 4.83
CA PRO A 95 -13.41 -10.92 4.01
C PRO A 95 -13.33 -12.14 3.09
N ASN A 96 -14.45 -12.86 2.95
CA ASN A 96 -14.54 -14.04 2.09
C ASN A 96 -14.55 -13.69 0.59
N GLU A 97 -15.01 -12.51 0.23
CA GLU A 97 -15.17 -12.09 -1.16
C GLU A 97 -13.82 -11.74 -1.81
N ALA A 98 -13.00 -10.94 -1.13
CA ALA A 98 -11.70 -10.53 -1.60
C ALA A 98 -10.76 -10.18 -0.44
N ASN A 99 -9.52 -10.64 -0.53
CA ASN A 99 -8.46 -10.34 0.42
C ASN A 99 -7.23 -9.71 -0.24
N ARG A 100 -7.29 -9.36 -1.52
CA ARG A 100 -6.20 -8.73 -2.28
C ARG A 100 -6.75 -7.64 -3.18
N TYR A 101 -6.15 -6.47 -3.06
CA TYR A 101 -6.51 -5.28 -3.82
C TYR A 101 -5.26 -4.64 -4.39
N TYR A 102 -5.39 -3.96 -5.53
CA TYR A 102 -4.27 -3.25 -6.12
C TYR A 102 -4.71 -2.07 -6.96
N THR A 103 -3.78 -1.14 -7.16
CA THR A 103 -3.92 -0.09 -8.16
C THR A 103 -2.64 0.03 -8.98
N VAL A 104 -2.78 0.31 -10.27
CA VAL A 104 -1.66 0.45 -11.20
C VAL A 104 -1.34 1.94 -11.36
N ARG A 105 -0.06 2.29 -11.29
CA ARG A 105 0.43 3.65 -11.51
C ARG A 105 1.64 3.63 -12.44
N THR A 106 1.89 4.77 -13.08
CA THR A 106 3.04 5.00 -13.95
C THR A 106 3.68 6.31 -13.54
N LEU A 107 5.00 6.29 -13.35
CA LEU A 107 5.82 7.49 -13.22
C LEU A 107 6.54 7.71 -14.54
N PHE A 108 6.45 8.92 -15.09
CA PHE A 108 7.24 9.31 -16.25
C PHE A 108 8.40 10.19 -15.77
N ILE A 109 9.64 9.74 -15.94
CA ILE A 109 10.80 10.61 -15.77
C ILE A 109 11.06 11.32 -17.09
N GLY A 110 11.17 12.64 -17.05
CA GLY A 110 11.46 13.50 -18.21
C GLY A 110 12.53 14.54 -17.93
#